data_AF-A0A932YYC6-F1
#
_entry.id   AF-A0A932YYC6-F1
#
_cell.length_a   1.000
_cell.length_b   1.000
_cell.length_c   1.000
_cell.angle_alpha   90.00
_cell.angle_beta   90.00
_cell.angle_gamma   90.00
#
_symmetry.space_group_name_H-M   'P 1'
#
loop_
_entity.id
_entity.type
_entity.pdbx_description
1 polymer ?
#
loop_
_entity_poly.entity_id
_entity_poly.type
_entity_poly.pdbx_seq_one_letter_code
_entity_poly.pdbx_strand_id
1 'polypeptide(L)' 'MRPALLVFFVVFVAADAFFAASVMYHLRKYSLPGWGAAKIVPPLYLALSLLFLGLAIAAFQNIPPSLPWPVPAFPWPW' A
#
# COMPACT_ATOMS: atom_id res chain seq x y z
N MET A 1 -7.30 -18.50 -0.43
CA MET A 1 -6.66 -17.41 -1.19
C MET A 1 -6.79 -16.05 -0.50
N ARG A 2 -8.01 -15.62 -0.14
CA ARG A 2 -8.27 -14.35 0.56
C ARG A 2 -7.43 -14.09 1.84
N PRO A 3 -7.20 -15.06 2.76
CA PRO A 3 -6.36 -14.82 3.94
C PRO A 3 -4.88 -14.63 3.60
N ALA A 4 -4.35 -15.33 2.58
CA ALA A 4 -2.96 -15.17 2.15
C ALA A 4 -2.70 -13.77 1.55
N LEU A 5 -3.66 -13.25 0.78
CA LEU A 5 -3.62 -11.89 0.26
C LEU A 5 -3.66 -10.84 1.38
N LEU A 6 -4.48 -11.06 2.42
CA LEU A 6 -4.52 -10.18 3.60
C LEU A 6 -3.19 -10.20 4.36
N VAL A 7 -2.59 -11.38 4.56
CA VAL A 7 -1.27 -11.48 5.21
C VAL A 7 -0.21 -10.74 4.41
N PHE A 8 -0.15 -10.96 3.09
CA PHE A 8 0.76 -10.23 2.21
C PHE A 8 0.54 -8.71 2.28
N PHE A 9 -0.72 -8.28 2.25
CA PHE A 9 -1.08 -6.87 2.34
C PHE A 9 -0.64 -6.23 3.68
N VAL A 10 -0.85 -6.92 4.80
CA VAL A 10 -0.41 -6.43 6.12
C VAL A 10 1.11 -6.30 6.18
N VAL A 11 1.86 -7.29 5.69
CA VAL A 11 3.33 -7.22 5.62
C VAL A 11 3.80 -6.06 4.75
N PHE A 12 3.16 -5.86 3.59
CA PHE A 12 3.45 -4.75 2.70
C PHE A 12 3.22 -3.40 3.38
N VAL A 13 2.07 -3.21 4.04
CA VAL A 13 1.75 -1.97 4.77
C VAL A 13 2.75 -1.72 5.92
N ALA A 14 3.18 -2.77 6.62
CA ALA A 14 4.20 -2.63 7.66
C ALA A 14 5.55 -2.18 7.11
N ALA A 15 5.97 -2.74 5.96
CA ALA A 15 7.19 -2.31 5.28
C ALA A 15 7.10 -0.86 4.77
N ASP A 16 5.98 -0.50 4.14
CA ASP A 16 5.71 0.87 3.69
C ASP A 16 5.80 1.87 4.86
N ALA A 17 5.14 1.57 5.98
CA ALA A 17 5.18 2.41 7.17
C ALA A 17 6.60 2.59 7.72
N PHE A 18 7.42 1.53 7.71
CA PHE A 18 8.82 1.60 8.13
C PHE A 18 9.67 2.48 7.20
N PHE A 19 9.51 2.34 5.88
CA PHE A 19 10.20 3.18 4.91
C PHE A 19 9.73 4.64 4.99
N ALA A 20 8.43 4.88 5.10
CA ALA A 20 7.86 6.21 5.27
C ALA A 20 8.41 6.90 6.54
N ALA A 21 8.46 6.19 7.67
CA ALA A 21 9.03 6.71 8.91
C ALA A 21 10.51 7.06 8.75
N SER A 22 11.28 6.20 8.07
CA SER A 22 12.70 6.42 7.79
C SER A 22 12.91 7.66 6.90
N VAL A 23 12.11 7.81 5.84
CA VAL A 23 12.13 8.97 4.94
C VAL A 23 11.74 10.24 5.69
N MET A 24 10.68 10.22 6.49
CA MET A 24 10.25 11.39 7.28
C MET A 24 11.30 11.79 8.33
N TYR A 25 11.97 10.82 8.96
CA TYR A 25 13.09 11.10 9.87
C TYR A 25 14.22 11.82 9.14
N HIS A 26 14.62 11.33 7.97
CA HIS A 26 15.66 11.97 7.16
C HIS A 26 15.23 13.36 6.67
N LEU A 27 13.98 13.51 6.22
CA LEU A 27 13.41 14.80 5.83
C LEU A 27 13.48 15.82 6.97
N ARG A 28 13.16 15.42 8.21
CA ARG A 28 13.24 16.33 9.37
C ARG A 28 14.66 16.63 9.81
N LYS A 29 15.57 15.66 9.71
CA LYS A 29 16.95 15.80 10.17
C LYS A 29 17.83 16.60 9.21
N TYR A 30 17.60 16.43 7.91
CA TYR A 30 18.41 17.03 6.84
C TYR A 30 17.69 18.16 6.10
N SER A 31 16.48 18.56 6.50
CA SER A 31 15.83 19.75 5.95
C SER A 31 16.62 21.00 6.30
N LEU A 32 16.99 21.77 5.27
CA LEU A 32 17.59 23.08 5.44
C LEU A 32 16.63 24.03 6.20
N PRO A 33 17.17 24.97 7.02
CA PRO A 33 16.34 25.97 7.68
C PRO A 33 15.56 26.78 6.63
N GLY A 34 14.23 26.88 6.81
CA GLY A 34 13.32 27.56 5.87
C GLY A 34 12.59 26.64 4.89
N TRP A 35 12.91 25.35 4.84
CA TRP A 35 12.23 24.41 3.94
C TRP A 35 10.88 23.96 4.54
N GLY A 36 9.80 24.62 4.12
CA GLY A 36 8.42 24.31 4.54
C GLY A 36 7.93 22.92 4.12
N ALA A 37 8.61 22.27 3.16
CA ALA A 37 8.29 20.92 2.69
C ALA A 37 8.25 19.89 3.83
N ALA A 38 9.13 20.00 4.84
CA ALA A 38 9.14 19.09 5.99
C ALA A 38 7.86 19.17 6.85
N LYS A 39 7.07 20.26 6.73
CA LYS A 39 5.79 20.45 7.42
C LYS A 39 4.59 19.95 6.61
N ILE A 40 4.68 20.00 5.28
CA ILE A 40 3.58 19.68 4.36
C ILE A 40 3.62 18.21 3.92
N VAL A 41 4.81 17.66 3.69
CA VAL A 41 4.97 16.30 3.18
C VAL A 41 4.40 15.25 4.14
N PRO A 42 4.62 15.30 5.47
CA PRO A 42 4.05 14.31 6.38
C PRO A 42 2.51 14.20 6.36
N PRO A 43 1.73 15.30 6.51
CA PRO A 43 0.28 15.20 6.46
C PRO A 43 -0.24 14.82 5.06
N LEU A 44 0.42 15.28 3.99
CA LEU A 44 0.05 14.91 2.62
C LEU A 44 0.26 13.40 2.36
N TYR A 45 1.39 12.87 2.79
CA TYR A 45 1.68 11.43 2.70
C TYR A 45 0.65 10.62 3.48
N LEU A 46 0.36 11.01 4.73
CA LEU A 46 -0.64 10.34 5.55
C LEU A 46 -2.02 10.33 4.88
N ALA A 47 -2.45 11.47 4.31
CA ALA A 47 -3.72 11.55 3.58
C ALA A 47 -3.77 10.60 2.37
N LEU A 48 -2.69 10.55 1.59
CA LEU A 48 -2.54 9.61 0.46
C LEU A 48 -2.56 8.16 0.92
N SER A 49 -1.82 7.81 1.97
CA SER A 49 -1.80 6.45 2.52
C SER A 49 -3.19 6.01 2.99
N LEU A 50 -3.93 6.87 3.69
CA LEU A 50 -5.31 6.56 4.13
C LEU A 50 -6.26 6.37 2.95
N LEU A 51 -6.12 7.20 1.90
CA LEU A 51 -6.90 7.05 0.67
C LEU A 51 -6.63 5.69 0.01
N PHE A 52 -5.35 5.33 -0.19
CA PHE A 52 -4.97 4.05 -0.79
C PHE A 52 -5.38 2.85 0.07
N LEU A 53 -5.29 2.96 1.40
CA LEU A 53 -5.76 1.93 2.32
C LEU A 53 -7.28 1.71 2.15
N GLY A 54 -8.07 2.79 2.07
CA GLY A 54 -9.51 2.71 1.83
C GLY A 54 -9.85 2.05 0.49
N LEU A 55 -9.17 2.45 -0.58
CA LEU A 55 -9.32 1.84 -1.91
C LEU A 55 -8.95 0.35 -1.90
N ALA A 56 -7.86 -0.02 -1.22
CA ALA A 56 -7.44 -1.40 -1.10
C ALA A 56 -8.47 -2.26 -0.35
N ILE A 57 -9.01 -1.77 0.77
CA ILE A 57 -10.07 -2.46 1.52
C ILE A 57 -11.32 -2.64 0.65
N ALA A 58 -11.75 -1.61 -0.06
CA ALA A 58 -12.89 -1.67 -0.98
C ALA A 58 -12.65 -2.71 -2.09
N ALA A 59 -11.47 -2.73 -2.70
CA ALA A 59 -11.09 -3.73 -3.69
C ALA A 59 -11.13 -5.16 -3.10
N PHE A 60 -10.59 -5.35 -1.88
CA PHE A 60 -10.60 -6.64 -1.19
C PHE A 60 -12.00 -7.19 -0.89
N GLN A 61 -12.97 -6.33 -0.66
CA GLN A 61 -14.37 -6.73 -0.46
C GLN A 61 -15.03 -7.23 -1.74
N ASN A 62 -14.56 -6.77 -2.91
CA ASN A 62 -15.05 -7.19 -4.21
C ASN A 62 -14.37 -8.47 -4.74
N ILE A 63 -13.35 -8.99 -4.05
CA ILE A 63 -12.72 -10.27 -4.44
C ILE A 63 -13.65 -11.42 -4.04
N PRO A 64 -14.15 -12.23 -4.99
CA PRO A 64 -15.00 -13.37 -4.66
C PRO A 64 -14.24 -14.36 -3.75
N PRO A 65 -14.89 -14.93 -2.72
CA PRO A 65 -14.25 -15.82 -1.75
C PRO A 65 -13.71 -17.11 -2.39
N SER A 66 -14.29 -17.50 -3.52
CA SER A 66 -13.83 -18.58 -4.39
C SER A 66 -13.61 -18.01 -5.80
N LEU A 67 -12.36 -18.03 -6.27
CA LEU A 67 -12.11 -18.17 -7.70
C LEU A 67 -12.47 -19.62 -8.03
N PRO A 68 -13.42 -19.90 -8.95
CA PRO A 68 -13.60 -21.26 -9.44
C PRO A 68 -12.28 -21.68 -10.10
N TRP A 69 -11.52 -22.53 -9.42
CA TRP A 69 -10.46 -23.28 -10.06
C TRP A 69 -11.11 -24.43 -10.84
N PRO A 70 -10.72 -24.67 -12.10
CA PRO A 70 -9.47 -24.23 -12.71
C PRO A 70 -9.59 -22.85 -13.35
N VAL A 71 -8.55 -22.02 -13.18
CA VAL A 71 -8.16 -21.14 -14.29
C VAL A 71 -8.08 -22.08 -15.49
N PRO A 72 -8.90 -21.92 -16.54
CA PRO A 72 -8.78 -22.80 -17.69
C PRO A 72 -7.31 -22.78 -18.09
N ALA A 73 -6.64 -23.92 -17.93
CA ALA A 73 -5.32 -24.13 -18.49
C ALA A 73 -5.53 -23.85 -19.96
N PHE A 74 -5.07 -22.68 -20.40
CA PHE A 74 -5.19 -22.17 -21.74
C PHE A 74 -4.96 -23.33 -22.70
N PRO A 75 -5.98 -23.87 -23.40
CA PRO A 75 -5.66 -24.66 -24.57
C PRO A 75 -5.40 -23.59 -25.62
N TRP A 76 -4.14 -23.30 -25.91
CA TRP A 76 -3.82 -22.73 -27.21
C TRP A 76 -4.31 -23.74 -28.24
N PRO A 77 -5.15 -23.32 -29.21
CA PRO A 77 -4.80 -23.75 -30.55
C PRO A 77 -4.98 -22.66 -31.60
N TRP A 78 -4.77 -21.37 -31.32
CA TRP A 78 -4.61 -20.35 -32.38
C TRP A 78 -4.14 -19.01 -31.82
#